data_AF-A0A931IGM1-F1
#
_entry.id   AF-A0A931IGM1-F1
#
_cell.length_a   1.000
_cell.length_b   1.000
_cell.length_c   1.000
_cell.angle_alpha   90.00
_cell.angle_beta   90.00
_cell.angle_gamma   90.00
#
_symmetry.space_group_name_H-M   'P 1'
#
loop_
_entity.id
_entity.type
_entity.pdbx_description
1 polymer ?
#
loop_
_entity_poly.entity_id
_entity_poly.type
_entity_poly.pdbx_seq_one_letter_code
_entity_poly.pdbx_strand_id
1 'polypeptide(L)'
;MSWKDHHLRSAIVQTVLDRAAADPADPELFADLPDLDRLFGGPEGLLTHLRYRWNNHLAAKTDQAMTEGKSVADVHLELCAEQPALRALLDAHLHTRDAASAMAR
;
A
#
# COMPACT_ATOMS: atom_id res chain seq x y z
N MET A 1 -14.14 16.50 -1.73
CA MET A 1 -13.51 15.93 -0.53
C MET A 1 -13.15 17.07 0.41
N SER A 2 -13.48 16.98 1.70
CA SER A 2 -13.19 18.06 2.67
C SER A 2 -11.75 17.97 3.21
N TRP A 3 -11.25 19.07 3.80
CA TRP A 3 -9.97 19.07 4.53
C TRP A 3 -9.95 18.03 5.65
N LYS A 4 -11.08 17.87 6.35
CA LYS A 4 -11.25 16.84 7.38
C LYS A 4 -11.11 15.43 6.80
N ASP A 5 -11.72 15.14 5.66
CA ASP A 5 -11.59 13.83 5.01
C ASP A 5 -10.15 13.54 4.59
N HIS A 6 -9.42 14.56 4.11
CA HIS A 6 -8.01 14.41 3.76
C HIS A 6 -7.19 13.94 4.97
N HIS A 7 -7.33 14.59 6.12
CA HIS A 7 -6.62 14.19 7.34
C HIS A 7 -7.03 12.80 7.85
N LEU A 8 -8.32 12.46 7.80
CA LEU A 8 -8.78 11.12 8.20
C LEU A 8 -8.19 10.02 7.30
N ARG A 9 -8.14 10.27 5.98
CA ARG A 9 -7.49 9.34 5.05
C ARG A 9 -6.01 9.14 5.38
N SER A 10 -5.29 10.22 5.65
CA SER A 10 -3.88 10.15 6.05
C SER A 10 -3.71 9.39 7.36
N ALA A 11 -4.57 9.62 8.36
CA ALA A 11 -4.51 8.93 9.63
C ALA A 11 -4.74 7.41 9.47
N ILE A 12 -5.76 6.99 8.72
CA ILE A 12 -6.03 5.57 8.43
C ILE A 12 -4.82 4.92 7.75
N VAL A 13 -4.24 5.58 6.74
CA VAL A 13 -3.06 5.07 6.04
C VAL A 13 -1.88 4.90 7.00
N GLN A 14 -1.60 5.89 7.86
CA GLN A 14 -0.50 5.80 8.81
C GLN A 14 -0.73 4.68 9.82
N THR A 15 -1.92 4.61 10.43
CA THR A 15 -2.24 3.53 11.39
C THR A 15 -2.03 2.15 10.79
N VAL A 16 -2.47 1.92 9.55
CA VAL A 16 -2.31 0.61 8.89
C VAL A 16 -0.85 0.32 8.56
N LEU A 17 -0.07 1.32 8.13
CA LEU A 17 1.36 1.15 7.88
C LEU A 17 2.15 0.91 9.17
N ASP A 18 1.79 1.58 10.26
CA ASP A 18 2.40 1.39 11.59
C ASP A 18 2.13 -0.03 12.11
N ARG A 19 0.90 -0.53 11.97
CA ARG A 19 0.57 -1.93 12.29
C ARG A 19 1.32 -2.91 11.38
N ALA A 20 1.37 -2.65 10.08
CA ALA A 20 2.06 -3.51 9.12
C ALA A 20 3.58 -3.54 9.31
N ALA A 21 4.16 -2.49 9.91
CA ALA A 21 5.56 -2.47 10.31
C ALA A 21 5.85 -3.48 11.45
N ALA A 22 4.86 -3.78 12.29
CA ALA A 22 4.96 -4.81 13.33
C ALA A 22 4.64 -6.20 12.77
N ASP A 23 3.50 -6.36 12.12
CA ASP A 23 3.10 -7.60 11.44
C ASP A 23 2.18 -7.28 10.23
N PRO A 24 2.66 -7.43 8.98
CA PRO A 24 1.86 -7.15 7.79
C PRO A 24 0.77 -8.19 7.51
N ALA A 25 0.81 -9.35 8.18
CA ALA A 25 -0.16 -10.44 8.03
C ALA A 25 -1.16 -10.52 9.21
N ASP A 26 -1.10 -9.57 10.15
CA ASP A 26 -2.00 -9.51 11.29
C ASP A 26 -3.49 -9.51 10.84
N PRO A 27 -4.32 -10.45 11.30
CA PRO A 27 -5.75 -10.44 10.99
C PRO A 27 -6.46 -9.15 11.46
N GLU A 28 -5.94 -8.47 12.50
CA GLU A 28 -6.51 -7.24 13.06
C GLU A 28 -5.95 -5.95 12.42
N LEU A 29 -5.18 -6.07 11.34
CA LEU A 29 -4.53 -4.94 10.68
C LEU A 29 -5.50 -3.80 10.33
N PHE A 30 -6.72 -4.15 9.91
CA PHE A 30 -7.77 -3.21 9.52
C PHE A 30 -8.85 -2.99 10.58
N ALA A 31 -8.71 -3.59 11.77
CA ALA A 31 -9.69 -3.48 12.85
C ALA A 31 -9.71 -2.09 13.49
N ASP A 32 -10.85 -1.70 14.05
CA ASP A 32 -11.03 -0.43 14.77
C ASP A 32 -10.62 0.84 13.98
N LEU A 33 -10.82 0.82 12.66
CA LEU A 33 -10.60 1.97 11.79
C LEU A 33 -11.93 2.62 11.41
N PRO A 34 -12.45 3.55 12.23
CA PRO A 34 -13.65 4.29 11.86
C PRO A 34 -13.41 5.01 10.54
N ASP A 35 -14.47 5.12 9.73
CA ASP A 35 -14.44 5.71 8.39
C ASP A 35 -13.66 4.93 7.31
N LEU A 36 -13.05 3.78 7.59
CA LEU A 36 -12.36 2.97 6.56
C LEU A 36 -13.31 2.63 5.40
N ASP A 37 -14.51 2.13 5.71
CA ASP A 37 -15.52 1.81 4.70
C ASP A 37 -15.98 3.05 3.94
N ARG A 38 -16.24 4.16 4.63
CA ARG A 38 -16.72 5.41 4.01
C ARG A 38 -15.67 6.05 3.11
N LEU A 39 -14.41 6.05 3.52
CA LEU A 39 -13.33 6.79 2.84
C LEU A 39 -12.63 5.96 1.78
N PHE A 40 -12.52 4.64 1.98
CA PHE A 40 -11.78 3.77 1.08
C PHE A 40 -12.65 2.71 0.41
N GLY A 41 -13.86 2.44 0.91
CA GLY A 41 -14.64 1.28 0.47
C GLY A 41 -14.18 -0.02 1.14
N GLY A 42 -13.60 0.09 2.33
CA GLY A 42 -13.12 -1.05 3.14
C GLY A 42 -11.64 -1.38 2.93
N PRO A 43 -11.17 -2.50 3.52
CA PRO A 43 -9.77 -2.93 3.45
C PRO A 43 -9.23 -3.05 2.02
N GLU A 44 -10.00 -3.65 1.11
CA GLU A 44 -9.61 -3.84 -0.29
C GLU A 44 -9.42 -2.51 -1.05
N GLY A 45 -10.27 -1.53 -0.74
CA GLY A 45 -10.16 -0.20 -1.32
C GLY A 45 -8.94 0.55 -0.80
N LEU A 46 -8.58 0.38 0.47
CA LEU A 46 -7.34 0.91 1.03
C LEU A 46 -6.11 0.22 0.40
N LEU A 47 -6.10 -1.11 0.30
CA LEU A 47 -5.01 -1.85 -0.36
C LEU A 47 -4.84 -1.43 -1.82
N THR A 48 -5.94 -1.19 -2.53
CA THR A 48 -5.92 -0.67 -3.91
C THR A 48 -5.33 0.73 -3.98
N HIS A 49 -5.71 1.61 -3.05
CA HIS A 49 -5.12 2.93 -2.93
C HIS A 49 -3.60 2.89 -2.66
N LEU A 50 -3.16 2.01 -1.74
CA LEU A 50 -1.75 1.84 -1.40
C LEU A 50 -0.92 1.27 -2.56
N ARG A 51 -1.47 0.29 -3.30
CA ARG A 51 -0.86 -0.23 -4.53
C ARG A 51 -0.73 0.82 -5.62
N TYR A 52 -1.77 1.66 -5.80
CA TYR A 52 -1.70 2.79 -6.72
C TYR A 52 -0.58 3.76 -6.33
N ARG A 53 -0.48 4.11 -5.04
CA ARG A 53 0.58 4.97 -4.51
C ARG A 53 1.98 4.38 -4.75
N TRP A 54 2.16 3.09 -4.49
CA TRP A 54 3.43 2.39 -4.76
C TRP A 54 3.82 2.48 -6.24
N ASN A 55 2.90 2.09 -7.14
CA ASN A 55 3.15 2.10 -8.58
C ASN A 55 3.47 3.50 -9.10
N ASN A 56 2.76 4.52 -8.61
CA ASN A 56 3.01 5.90 -9.01
C ASN A 56 4.40 6.39 -8.56
N HIS A 57 4.83 6.05 -7.35
CA HIS A 57 6.17 6.42 -6.87
C HIS A 57 7.27 5.64 -7.62
N LEU A 58 7.05 4.34 -7.86
CA LEU A 58 7.97 3.53 -8.64
C LEU A 58 8.15 4.07 -10.07
N ALA A 59 7.06 4.46 -10.74
CA ALA A 59 7.10 5.07 -12.06
C ALA A 59 7.92 6.37 -12.04
N ALA A 60 7.62 7.28 -11.11
CA ALA A 60 8.33 8.55 -10.98
C ALA A 60 9.84 8.36 -10.73
N LYS A 61 10.22 7.41 -9.86
CA LYS A 61 11.64 7.10 -9.63
C LYS A 61 12.31 6.44 -10.84
N THR A 62 11.57 5.60 -11.56
CA THR A 62 12.10 4.95 -12.77
C THR A 62 12.40 6.00 -13.84
N ASP A 63 11.50 6.97 -14.04
CA ASP A 63 11.70 8.07 -14.98
C ASP A 63 12.96 8.89 -14.62
N GLN A 64 13.17 9.18 -13.34
CA GLN A 64 14.38 9.84 -12.86
C GLN A 64 15.64 8.99 -13.10
N ALA A 65 15.60 7.70 -12.75
CA ALA A 65 16.71 6.76 -12.90
C ALA A 65 17.17 6.57 -14.35
N MET A 66 16.27 6.67 -15.32
CA MET A 66 16.63 6.66 -16.75
C MET A 66 17.57 7.80 -17.13
N THR A 67 17.50 8.93 -16.42
CA THR A 67 18.42 10.07 -16.62
C THR A 67 19.76 9.85 -15.90
N GLU A 68 19.77 9.06 -14.83
CA GLU A 68 20.94 8.77 -13.98
C GLU A 68 21.70 7.50 -14.39
N GLY A 69 21.18 6.72 -15.35
CA GLY A 69 21.76 5.45 -15.79
C GLY A 69 21.60 4.29 -14.79
N LYS A 70 20.67 4.41 -13.82
CA LYS A 70 20.37 3.35 -12.85
C LYS A 70 19.43 2.30 -13.43
N SER A 71 19.54 1.06 -12.97
CA SER A 71 18.63 -0.01 -13.39
C SER A 71 17.28 0.07 -12.67
N VAL A 72 16.23 -0.45 -13.30
CA VAL A 72 14.90 -0.58 -12.67
C VAL A 72 14.95 -1.43 -11.41
N ALA A 73 15.83 -2.44 -11.36
CA ALA A 73 16.01 -3.29 -10.18
C ALA A 73 16.57 -2.50 -9.00
N ASP A 74 17.56 -1.64 -9.22
CA ASP A 74 18.13 -0.78 -8.17
C ASP A 74 17.06 0.18 -7.63
N VAL A 75 16.30 0.81 -8.52
CA VAL A 75 15.19 1.71 -8.14
C VAL A 75 14.14 0.99 -7.28
N HIS A 76 13.79 -0.24 -7.67
CA HIS A 76 12.84 -1.03 -6.91
C HIS A 76 13.37 -1.34 -5.50
N LEU A 77 14.63 -1.75 -5.38
CA LEU A 77 15.26 -2.02 -4.08
C LEU A 77 15.37 -0.76 -3.21
N GLU A 78 15.75 0.38 -3.80
CA GLU A 78 15.75 1.68 -3.13
C GLU A 78 14.36 2.03 -2.58
N LEU A 79 13.31 1.87 -3.40
CA LEU A 79 11.94 2.17 -2.98
C LEU A 79 11.43 1.22 -1.90
N CYS A 80 11.81 -0.06 -1.96
CA CYS A 80 11.53 -1.01 -0.88
C CYS A 80 12.18 -0.58 0.44
N ALA A 81 13.43 -0.10 0.39
CA ALA A 81 14.14 0.38 1.58
C ALA A 81 13.56 1.68 2.14
N GLU A 82 13.02 2.56 1.29
CA GLU A 82 12.36 3.80 1.71
C GLU A 82 10.97 3.57 2.33
N GLN A 83 10.25 2.55 1.87
CA GLN A 83 8.88 2.27 2.31
C GLN A 83 8.68 0.78 2.67
N PRO A 84 9.42 0.26 3.66
CA PRO A 84 9.46 -1.17 3.97
C PRO A 84 8.09 -1.71 4.41
N ALA A 85 7.37 -0.98 5.27
CA ALA A 85 6.04 -1.39 5.74
C ALA A 85 5.00 -1.44 4.61
N LEU A 86 5.04 -0.49 3.67
CA LEU A 86 4.15 -0.50 2.52
C LEU A 86 4.45 -1.69 1.60
N ARG A 87 5.73 -1.96 1.33
CA ARG A 87 6.12 -3.11 0.51
C ARG A 87 5.67 -4.42 1.16
N ALA A 88 5.99 -4.61 2.45
CA ALA A 88 5.62 -5.80 3.21
C ALA A 88 4.10 -6.02 3.25
N LEU A 89 3.32 -4.94 3.45
CA LEU A 89 1.87 -5.00 3.39
C LEU A 89 1.36 -5.44 2.02
N LEU A 90 1.90 -4.89 0.93
CA LEU A 90 1.50 -5.29 -0.42
C LEU A 90 1.88 -6.75 -0.72
N ASP A 91 3.03 -7.22 -0.24
CA ASP A 91 3.48 -8.61 -0.37
C ASP A 91 2.57 -9.60 0.36
N ALA A 92 2.20 -9.30 1.60
CA ALA A 92 1.31 -10.14 2.39
C ALA A 92 -0.08 -10.29 1.75
N HIS A 93 -0.56 -9.24 1.04
CA HIS A 93 -1.92 -9.21 0.48
C HIS A 93 -1.97 -9.37 -1.06
N LEU A 94 -0.83 -9.67 -1.71
CA LEU A 94 -0.77 -10.05 -3.12
C LEU A 94 -1.42 -11.42 -3.39
N HIS A 95 -1.31 -12.34 -2.43
CA HIS A 95 -1.73 -13.74 -2.57
C HIS A 95 -3.23 -13.97 -2.34
N THR A 96 -3.89 -13.09 -1.57
CA THR A 96 -5.32 -13.21 -1.23
C THR A 96 -6.22 -13.07 -2.48
N ARG A 97 -5.80 -12.25 -3.45
CA ARG A 97 -6.56 -12.01 -4.69
C ARG A 97 -6.50 -13.19 -5.66
N ASP A 98 -5.37 -13.90 -5.70
CA ASP A 98 -5.20 -15.07 -6.56
C ASP A 98 -5.94 -16.29 -5.98
N ALA A 99 -5.96 -16.45 -4.65
CA ALA A 99 -6.74 -17.49 -3.99
C ALA A 99 -8.26 -17.30 -4.16
N ALA A 100 -8.77 -16.07 -3.98
CA ALA A 100 -10.18 -15.76 -4.20
C ALA A 100 -10.61 -15.89 -5.68
N SER A 101 -9.73 -15.53 -6.63
CA SER A 101 -9.98 -15.69 -8.07
C SER A 101 -9.87 -17.15 -8.54
N ALA A 102 -9.10 -17.98 -7.84
CA ALA A 102 -9.01 -19.42 -8.09
C ALA A 102 -10.20 -20.20 -7.52
N MET A 103 -10.75 -19.82 -6.37
CA MET A 103 -11.94 -20.45 -5.77
C MET A 103 -13.25 -20.12 -6.48
N ALA A 104 -13.29 -19.06 -7.29
CA ALA A 104 -14.47 -18.63 -8.05
C ALA A 104 -14.59 -19.28 -9.45
N ARG A 105 -13.75 -20.29 -9.77
CA ARG A 105 -13.75 -21.05 -11.03
C ARG A 105 -14.05 -22.52 -10.77
#